data_AF-A0A9D4D5L6-F1
#
_entry.id   AF-A0A9D4D5L6-F1
#
_cell.length_a   1.000
_cell.length_b   1.000
_cell.length_c   1.000
_cell.angle_alpha   90.00
_cell.angle_beta   90.00
_cell.angle_gamma   90.00
#
_symmetry.space_group_name_H-M   'P 1'
#
loop_
_entity.id
_entity.type
_entity.pdbx_description
1 polymer ?
#
loop_
_entity_poly.entity_id
_entity_poly.type
_entity_poly.pdbx_seq_one_letter_code
_entity_poly.pdbx_strand_id
1 'polypeptide(L)'
;MALVRNVDIPNVAEDPRAKLMYYFKCITDVLQFTSDNPFIERIKIYQAYIDVLGPMLEALRQMVVLLSPDKFLSKCVFVDTEFCTTGGGCPIILTKTTAIPSQFAALDGVQVDGNIYVVQKVMIVTPEWLRDFYIVPLIIIEEMIKIEQQEQRQRQKSCTCTLL
;
A
#
# COMPACT_ATOMS: atom_id res chain seq x y z
N MET A 1 -29.97 9.58 -0.27
CA MET A 1 -28.55 9.54 -0.63
C MET A 1 -28.10 8.08 -0.52
N ALA A 2 -27.93 7.39 -1.65
CA ALA A 2 -27.54 5.98 -1.64
C ALA A 2 -26.03 5.90 -1.41
N LEU A 3 -25.62 5.65 -0.16
CA LEU A 3 -24.28 5.14 0.12
C LEU A 3 -24.16 3.82 -0.65
N VAL A 4 -23.13 3.71 -1.48
CA VAL A 4 -22.82 2.50 -2.25
C VAL A 4 -22.76 1.33 -1.26
N ARG A 5 -23.79 0.49 -1.29
CA ARG A 5 -23.90 -0.72 -0.46
C ARG A 5 -23.01 -1.79 -1.07
N ASN A 6 -22.19 -2.41 -0.22
CA ASN A 6 -21.28 -3.53 -0.51
C ASN A 6 -20.06 -3.17 -1.35
N VAL A 7 -19.01 -2.69 -0.68
CA VAL A 7 -17.65 -2.98 -1.12
C VAL A 7 -17.34 -4.36 -0.54
N ASP A 8 -17.49 -5.42 -1.34
CA ASP A 8 -16.90 -6.72 -1.01
C ASP A 8 -15.43 -6.46 -0.68
N ILE A 9 -15.02 -6.72 0.56
CA ILE A 9 -13.60 -6.68 0.90
C ILE A 9 -12.96 -7.72 -0.01
N PRO A 10 -12.12 -7.31 -0.98
CA PRO A 10 -11.55 -8.27 -1.90
C PRO A 10 -10.81 -9.33 -1.08
N ASN A 11 -10.94 -10.59 -1.48
CA ASN A 11 -10.19 -11.68 -0.85
C ASN A 11 -8.70 -11.44 -1.08
N VAL A 12 -8.03 -10.82 -0.11
CA VAL A 12 -6.59 -10.58 -0.09
C VAL A 12 -5.97 -11.72 0.71
N ALA A 13 -4.99 -12.40 0.14
CA ALA A 13 -4.29 -13.48 0.83
C ALA A 13 -3.61 -12.96 2.11
N GLU A 14 -3.49 -13.84 3.11
CA GLU A 14 -2.82 -13.51 4.38
C GLU A 14 -1.30 -13.27 4.24
N ASP A 15 -0.75 -13.48 3.04
CA ASP A 15 0.65 -13.22 2.73
C ASP A 15 0.99 -11.72 2.85
N PRO A 16 2.10 -11.35 3.53
CA PRO A 16 2.48 -9.94 3.71
C PRO A 16 2.69 -9.21 2.39
N ARG A 17 3.12 -9.90 1.33
CA ARG A 17 3.28 -9.30 -0.01
C ARG A 17 1.92 -8.92 -0.59
N ALA A 18 0.94 -9.82 -0.52
CA ALA A 18 -0.41 -9.56 -1.02
C ALA A 18 -1.05 -8.36 -0.32
N LYS A 19 -0.90 -8.30 1.01
CA LYS A 19 -1.40 -7.21 1.84
C LYS A 19 -0.77 -5.86 1.47
N LEU A 20 0.56 -5.80 1.31
CA LEU A 20 1.23 -4.56 0.89
C LEU A 20 0.97 -4.15 -0.54
N MET A 21 0.86 -5.11 -1.46
CA MET A 21 0.44 -4.83 -2.84
C MET A 21 -0.98 -4.26 -2.86
N TYR A 22 -1.88 -4.79 -2.02
CA TYR A 22 -3.24 -4.26 -1.90
C TYR A 22 -3.26 -2.84 -1.32
N TYR A 23 -2.47 -2.56 -0.28
CA TYR A 23 -2.26 -1.19 0.20
C TYR A 23 -1.76 -0.27 -0.92
N PHE A 24 -0.73 -0.70 -1.66
CA PHE A 24 -0.15 0.06 -2.76
C PHE A 24 -1.18 0.35 -3.85
N LYS A 25 -1.99 -0.63 -4.22
CA LYS A 25 -3.11 -0.45 -5.15
C LYS A 25 -4.09 0.61 -4.64
N CYS A 26 -4.49 0.56 -3.37
CA CYS A 26 -5.45 1.50 -2.80
C CYS A 26 -4.93 2.94 -2.82
N ILE A 27 -3.69 3.16 -2.37
CA ILE A 27 -3.11 4.52 -2.34
C ILE A 27 -2.84 5.04 -3.76
N THR A 28 -2.45 4.19 -4.70
CA THR A 28 -2.27 4.60 -6.11
C THR A 28 -3.61 4.92 -6.79
N ASP A 29 -4.70 4.24 -6.43
CA ASP A 29 -6.05 4.58 -6.89
C ASP A 29 -6.52 5.95 -6.35
N VAL A 30 -6.13 6.31 -5.12
CA VAL A 30 -6.38 7.63 -4.50
C VAL A 30 -5.66 8.74 -5.25
N LEU A 31 -4.37 8.52 -5.53
CA LEU A 31 -3.49 9.49 -6.16
C LEU A 31 -3.64 9.56 -7.69
N GLN A 32 -4.51 8.74 -8.27
CA GLN A 32 -4.60 8.52 -9.72
C GLN A 32 -3.24 8.26 -10.36
N PHE A 33 -2.41 7.51 -9.65
CA PHE A 33 -1.05 7.25 -10.07
C PHE A 33 -1.06 6.31 -11.28
N THR A 34 -0.86 6.88 -12.46
CA THR A 34 -0.65 6.15 -13.71
C THR A 34 0.84 6.10 -14.01
N SER A 35 1.33 4.93 -14.41
CA SER A 35 2.73 4.76 -14.80
C SER A 35 2.81 3.83 -15.99
N ASP A 36 3.57 4.23 -17.01
CA ASP A 36 3.89 3.38 -18.15
C ASP A 36 4.89 2.26 -17.79
N ASN A 37 5.42 2.27 -16.57
CA ASN A 37 6.27 1.20 -16.07
C ASN A 37 5.44 -0.07 -15.79
N PRO A 38 5.62 -1.16 -16.57
CA PRO A 38 4.88 -2.40 -16.41
C PRO A 38 5.12 -3.06 -15.05
N PHE A 39 6.24 -2.73 -14.40
CA PHE A 39 6.54 -3.17 -13.05
C PHE A 39 5.52 -2.63 -12.02
N ILE A 40 5.17 -1.34 -12.12
CA ILE A 40 4.23 -0.70 -11.20
C ILE A 40 2.82 -1.28 -11.40
N GLU A 41 2.43 -1.49 -12.65
CA GLU A 41 1.15 -2.12 -12.96
C GLU A 41 1.08 -3.57 -12.46
N ARG A 42 2.19 -4.32 -12.54
CA ARG A 42 2.25 -5.67 -11.97
C ARG A 42 2.11 -5.67 -10.44
N ILE A 43 2.71 -4.70 -9.73
CA ILE A 43 2.56 -4.59 -8.28
C ILE A 43 1.11 -4.32 -7.86
N LYS A 44 0.32 -3.61 -8.68
CA LYS A 44 -1.10 -3.36 -8.41
C LYS A 44 -1.95 -4.65 -8.49
N ILE A 45 -1.45 -5.71 -9.14
CA ILE A 45 -2.11 -7.02 -9.21
C ILE A 45 -1.74 -7.83 -7.96
N TYR A 46 -2.32 -7.47 -6.82
CA TYR A 46 -2.02 -8.10 -5.51
C TYR A 46 -2.27 -9.62 -5.46
N GLN A 47 -3.07 -10.16 -6.38
CA GLN A 47 -3.30 -11.60 -6.54
C GLN A 47 -2.05 -12.35 -7.06
N ALA A 48 -1.12 -11.64 -7.72
CA ALA A 48 0.14 -12.18 -8.24
C ALA A 48 1.30 -12.10 -7.21
N TYR A 49 0.99 -12.02 -5.92
CA TYR A 49 1.97 -11.82 -4.85
C TYR A 49 3.07 -12.89 -4.79
N ILE A 50 2.80 -14.10 -5.27
CA ILE A 50 3.74 -15.22 -5.28
C ILE A 50 4.98 -14.88 -6.12
N ASP A 51 4.82 -14.05 -7.16
CA ASP A 51 5.90 -13.63 -8.06
C ASP A 51 6.76 -12.48 -7.51
N VAL A 52 6.36 -11.88 -6.38
CA VAL A 52 7.05 -10.73 -5.79
C VAL A 52 8.15 -11.22 -4.85
N LEU A 53 9.38 -11.28 -5.36
CA LEU A 53 10.58 -11.77 -4.67
C LEU A 53 11.82 -10.95 -5.04
N GLY A 54 12.87 -11.05 -4.22
CA GLY A 54 14.18 -10.45 -4.47
C GLY A 54 14.10 -8.96 -4.86
N PRO A 55 14.59 -8.55 -6.05
CA PRO A 55 14.55 -7.14 -6.48
C PRO A 55 13.14 -6.55 -6.55
N MET A 56 12.12 -7.36 -6.89
CA MET A 56 10.74 -6.89 -6.97
C MET A 56 10.17 -6.59 -5.57
N LEU A 57 10.57 -7.40 -4.58
CA LEU A 57 10.17 -7.21 -3.19
C LEU A 57 10.80 -5.94 -2.60
N GLU A 58 12.09 -5.70 -2.87
CA GLU A 58 12.78 -4.47 -2.45
C GLU A 58 12.16 -3.23 -3.09
N ALA A 59 11.85 -3.28 -4.39
CA ALA A 59 11.20 -2.16 -5.06
C ALA A 59 9.78 -1.92 -4.55
N LEU A 60 8.98 -2.97 -4.28
CA LEU A 60 7.69 -2.82 -3.58
C LEU A 60 7.88 -2.09 -2.24
N ARG A 61 8.84 -2.54 -1.42
CA ARG A 61 9.16 -1.94 -0.11
C ARG A 61 9.52 -0.46 -0.25
N GLN A 62 10.36 -0.08 -1.21
CA GLN A 62 10.71 1.33 -1.44
C GLN A 62 9.49 2.17 -1.86
N MET A 63 8.64 1.64 -2.73
CA MET A 63 7.45 2.34 -3.22
C MET A 63 6.42 2.56 -2.12
N VAL A 64 6.18 1.57 -1.25
CA VAL A 64 5.22 1.72 -0.14
C VAL A 64 5.76 2.63 0.97
N VAL A 65 7.07 2.68 1.19
CA VAL A 65 7.70 3.68 2.09
C VAL A 65 7.63 5.09 1.51
N LEU A 66 7.82 5.22 0.19
CA LEU A 66 7.63 6.50 -0.50
C LEU A 66 6.18 6.97 -0.35
N LEU A 67 5.23 6.05 -0.46
CA LEU A 67 3.80 6.30 -0.31
C LEU A 67 3.28 5.93 1.09
N SER A 68 4.03 6.27 2.16
CA SER A 68 3.61 5.95 3.52
C SER A 68 2.30 6.67 3.92
N PRO A 69 1.41 6.04 4.71
CA PRO A 69 0.13 6.63 5.09
C PRO A 69 0.27 8.01 5.73
N ASP A 70 1.28 8.18 6.58
CA ASP A 70 1.55 9.42 7.33
C ASP A 70 1.68 10.65 6.44
N LYS A 71 2.16 10.50 5.20
CA LYS A 71 2.31 11.62 4.26
C LYS A 71 0.96 12.14 3.76
N PHE A 72 -0.07 11.31 3.83
CA PHE A 72 -1.40 11.52 3.26
C PHE A 72 -2.51 11.62 4.30
N LEU A 73 -2.21 11.32 5.57
CA LEU A 73 -3.14 11.47 6.68
C LEU A 73 -3.70 12.89 6.72
N SER A 74 -5.02 12.98 6.90
CA SER A 74 -5.79 14.23 6.92
C SER A 74 -5.72 15.05 5.63
N LYS A 75 -5.23 14.47 4.52
CA LYS A 75 -5.19 15.10 3.19
C LYS A 75 -6.06 14.36 2.19
N CYS A 76 -5.77 13.08 2.00
CA CYS A 76 -6.52 12.18 1.13
C CYS A 76 -6.70 10.79 1.74
N VAL A 77 -6.10 10.55 2.91
CA VAL A 77 -6.30 9.38 3.75
C VAL A 77 -6.85 9.83 5.10
N PHE A 78 -7.96 9.26 5.53
CA PHE A 78 -8.61 9.57 6.79
C PHE A 78 -8.77 8.30 7.63
N VAL A 79 -8.52 8.41 8.92
CA VAL A 79 -8.72 7.32 9.87
C VAL A 79 -10.02 7.57 10.62
N ASP A 80 -11.04 6.77 10.37
CA ASP A 80 -12.37 6.94 10.98
C ASP A 80 -13.11 5.60 11.09
N THR A 81 -13.08 5.02 12.29
CA THR A 81 -13.73 3.73 12.58
C THR A 81 -15.26 3.83 12.57
N GLU A 82 -15.82 4.96 13.00
CA GLU A 82 -17.27 5.17 13.03
C GLU A 82 -17.84 5.26 11.61
N PHE A 83 -17.13 5.95 10.72
CA PHE A 83 -17.51 6.02 9.31
C PHE A 83 -17.41 4.65 8.62
N CYS A 84 -16.35 3.89 8.89
CA CYS A 84 -16.19 2.53 8.36
C CYS A 84 -17.27 1.55 8.87
N THR A 85 -17.64 1.63 10.15
CA THR A 85 -18.70 0.78 10.74
C THR A 85 -20.08 1.16 10.22
N THR A 86 -20.41 2.45 10.14
CA THR A 86 -21.70 2.93 9.61
C THR A 86 -21.82 2.77 8.08
N GLY A 87 -20.69 2.77 7.37
CA GLY A 87 -20.58 2.56 5.93
C GLY A 87 -20.76 1.11 5.45
N GLY A 88 -21.24 0.21 6.33
CA GLY A 88 -21.48 -1.20 6.01
C GLY A 88 -20.49 -2.18 6.64
N GLY A 89 -19.67 -1.74 7.60
CA GLY A 89 -18.71 -2.60 8.30
C GLY A 89 -17.42 -2.86 7.52
N CYS A 90 -17.17 -2.09 6.46
CA CYS A 90 -15.95 -2.23 5.66
C CYS A 90 -14.77 -1.55 6.36
N PRO A 91 -13.63 -2.24 6.57
CA PRO A 91 -12.45 -1.68 7.23
C PRO A 91 -11.71 -0.63 6.38
N ILE A 92 -12.07 -0.52 5.10
CA ILE A 92 -11.61 0.49 4.15
C ILE A 92 -12.75 0.92 3.23
N ILE A 93 -12.83 2.21 2.93
CA ILE A 93 -13.78 2.81 1.99
C ILE A 93 -12.99 3.71 1.04
N LEU A 94 -13.11 3.45 -0.26
CA LEU A 94 -12.61 4.32 -1.32
C LEU A 94 -13.79 5.07 -1.94
N THR A 95 -13.78 6.40 -1.87
CA THR A 95 -14.88 7.22 -2.41
C THR A 95 -14.34 8.44 -3.13
N LYS A 96 -15.12 9.00 -4.06
CA LYS A 96 -14.74 10.23 -4.77
C LYS A 96 -14.74 11.42 -3.80
N THR A 97 -13.85 12.38 -4.02
CA THR A 97 -13.81 13.64 -3.23
C THR A 97 -15.15 14.38 -3.25
N THR A 98 -15.91 14.31 -4.34
CA THR A 98 -17.26 14.92 -4.43
C THR A 98 -18.34 14.22 -3.59
N ALA A 99 -18.08 13.01 -3.10
CA ALA A 99 -19.01 12.20 -2.34
C ALA A 99 -18.58 11.99 -0.88
N ILE A 100 -17.53 12.70 -0.42
CA ILE A 100 -17.09 12.64 0.96
C ILE A 100 -18.03 13.45 1.85
N PRO A 101 -18.32 12.99 3.07
CA PRO A 101 -18.98 13.82 4.08
C PRO A 101 -18.21 15.11 4.32
N SER A 102 -18.93 16.20 4.61
CA SER A 102 -18.35 17.54 4.85
C SER A 102 -17.35 17.59 6.00
N GLN A 103 -17.31 16.56 6.86
CA GLN A 103 -16.31 16.43 7.94
C GLN A 103 -14.89 16.13 7.42
N PHE A 104 -14.75 15.67 6.17
CA PHE A 104 -13.45 15.40 5.56
C PHE A 104 -13.11 16.53 4.59
N ALA A 105 -12.07 17.30 4.92
CA ALA A 105 -11.50 18.29 4.01
C ALA A 105 -10.39 17.63 3.19
N ALA A 106 -10.73 17.13 1.99
CA ALA A 106 -9.73 16.59 1.08
C ALA A 106 -8.96 17.72 0.37
N LEU A 107 -7.65 17.58 0.24
CA LEU A 107 -6.86 18.47 -0.62
C LEU A 107 -7.08 18.10 -2.09
N ASP A 108 -7.17 19.10 -2.98
CA ASP A 108 -7.27 18.87 -4.43
C ASP A 108 -5.99 18.22 -5.02
N GLY A 109 -4.86 18.35 -4.31
CA GLY A 109 -3.61 17.70 -4.68
C GLY A 109 -2.66 17.48 -3.51
N VAL A 110 -1.76 16.50 -3.67
CA VAL A 110 -0.71 16.16 -2.70
C VAL A 110 0.64 16.07 -3.40
N GLN A 111 1.68 16.59 -2.75
CA GLN A 111 3.05 16.54 -3.27
C GLN A 111 3.77 15.30 -2.75
N VAL A 112 4.34 14.51 -3.65
CA VAL A 112 5.23 13.37 -3.34
C VAL A 112 6.46 13.47 -4.22
N ASP A 113 7.64 13.55 -3.59
CA ASP A 113 8.94 13.58 -4.27
C ASP A 113 9.02 14.63 -5.41
N GLY A 114 8.58 15.86 -5.12
CA GLY A 114 8.57 16.95 -6.09
C GLY A 114 7.39 16.93 -7.08
N ASN A 115 6.69 15.82 -7.23
CA ASN A 115 5.54 15.68 -8.13
C ASN A 115 4.23 16.00 -7.41
N ILE A 116 3.31 16.67 -8.10
CA ILE A 116 1.96 16.96 -7.59
C ILE A 116 0.98 15.94 -8.16
N TYR A 117 0.27 15.24 -7.29
CA TYR A 117 -0.76 14.27 -7.64
C TYR A 117 -2.14 14.85 -7.37
N VAL A 118 -3.04 14.73 -8.35
CA VAL A 118 -4.43 15.18 -8.21
C VAL A 118 -5.21 14.14 -7.42
N VAL A 119 -5.91 14.59 -6.38
CA VAL A 119 -6.71 13.72 -5.53
C VAL A 119 -8.17 13.78 -5.99
N GLN A 120 -8.64 12.74 -6.67
CA GLN A 120 -10.05 12.62 -7.05
C GLN A 120 -10.83 11.63 -6.19
N LYS A 121 -10.11 10.83 -5.40
CA LYS A 121 -10.67 9.88 -4.44
C LYS A 121 -10.00 10.08 -3.10
N VAL A 122 -10.71 9.72 -2.03
CA VAL A 122 -10.15 9.60 -0.69
C VAL A 122 -10.22 8.15 -0.24
N MET A 123 -9.34 7.81 0.69
CA MET A 123 -9.34 6.54 1.39
C MET A 123 -9.68 6.79 2.85
N ILE A 124 -10.77 6.18 3.33
CA ILE A 124 -11.16 6.19 4.74
C ILE A 124 -10.94 4.79 5.28
N VAL A 125 -10.16 4.66 6.35
CA VAL A 125 -9.68 3.38 6.87
C VAL A 125 -9.84 3.30 8.38
N THR A 126 -9.94 2.07 8.90
CA THR A 126 -9.79 1.85 10.33
C THR A 126 -8.31 1.74 10.72
N PRO A 127 -7.95 1.99 11.99
CA PRO A 127 -6.61 1.74 12.49
C PRO A 127 -6.14 0.29 12.29
N GLU A 128 -7.05 -0.68 12.42
CA GLU A 128 -6.80 -2.10 12.22
C GLU A 128 -6.43 -2.39 10.77
N TRP A 129 -7.12 -1.78 9.81
CA TRP A 129 -6.78 -1.94 8.40
C TRP A 129 -5.36 -1.46 8.09
N LEU A 130 -4.97 -0.28 8.59
CA LEU A 130 -3.59 0.22 8.40
C LEU A 130 -2.56 -0.69 9.06
N ARG A 131 -2.87 -1.21 10.26
CA ARG A 131 -2.00 -2.18 10.93
C ARG A 131 -1.81 -3.43 10.07
N ASP A 132 -2.90 -4.00 9.59
CA ASP A 132 -2.91 -5.32 8.95
C ASP A 132 -2.46 -5.29 7.49
N PHE A 133 -2.66 -4.17 6.78
CA PHE A 133 -2.33 -4.06 5.35
C PHE A 133 -1.07 -3.25 5.06
N TYR A 134 -0.58 -2.45 6.01
CA TYR A 134 0.63 -1.66 5.83
C TYR A 134 1.69 -1.96 6.90
N ILE A 135 1.40 -1.72 8.19
CA ILE A 135 2.43 -1.72 9.24
C ILE A 135 3.02 -3.12 9.44
N VAL A 136 2.19 -4.11 9.77
CA VAL A 136 2.65 -5.48 10.06
C VAL A 136 3.31 -6.12 8.84
N PRO A 137 2.69 -6.07 7.63
CA PRO A 137 3.33 -6.60 6.43
C PRO A 137 4.67 -5.95 6.10
N LEU A 138 4.81 -4.63 6.29
CA LEU A 138 6.07 -3.93 6.00
C LEU A 138 7.19 -4.40 6.92
N ILE A 139 6.91 -4.55 8.21
CA ILE A 139 7.87 -5.09 9.17
C ILE A 139 8.32 -6.50 8.75
N ILE A 140 7.38 -7.36 8.34
CA ILE A 140 7.70 -8.73 7.91
C ILE A 140 8.55 -8.72 6.63
N ILE A 141 8.18 -7.93 5.63
CA ILE A 141 8.94 -7.83 4.37
C ILE A 141 10.34 -7.27 4.62
N GLU A 142 10.50 -6.26 5.47
CA GLU A 142 11.81 -5.74 5.84
C GLU A 142 12.69 -6.81 6.50
N GLU A 143 12.11 -7.68 7.31
CA GLU A 143 12.83 -8.80 7.91
C GLU A 143 13.21 -9.86 6.87
N MET A 144 12.30 -10.21 5.96
CA MET A 144 12.56 -11.14 4.85
C MET A 144 13.75 -10.66 3.98
N ILE A 145 13.77 -9.37 3.65
CA ILE A 145 14.84 -8.75 2.85
C ILE A 145 16.18 -8.80 3.60
N LYS A 146 16.20 -8.52 4.91
CA LYS A 146 17.43 -8.60 5.72
C LYS A 146 17.99 -10.02 5.73
N ILE A 147 17.14 -11.03 5.92
CA ILE A 147 17.54 -12.44 5.92
C ILE A 147 18.15 -12.80 4.56
N GLU A 148 17.49 -12.46 3.45
CA GLU A 148 17.98 -12.73 2.10
C GLU A 148 19.35 -12.07 1.85
N GLN A 149 19.53 -10.82 2.26
CA GLN A 149 20.80 -10.11 2.14
C GLN A 149 21.91 -10.74 2.98
N GLN A 150 21.59 -11.23 4.18
CA GLN A 150 22.57 -11.93 5.03
C GLN A 150 23.02 -13.25 4.41
N GLU A 151 22.09 -14.04 3.87
CA GLU A 151 22.42 -15.29 3.18
C GLU A 151 23.29 -15.04 1.95
N GLN A 152 22.96 -14.04 1.13
CA GLN A 152 23.76 -13.67 -0.04
C GLN A 152 25.20 -13.28 0.37
N ARG A 153 25.36 -12.49 1.45
CA ARG A 153 26.68 -12.12 1.97
C ARG A 153 27.45 -13.34 2.49
N GLN A 154 26.80 -14.28 3.16
CA GLN A 154 27.45 -15.50 3.63
C GLN A 154 27.89 -16.40 2.48
N ARG A 155 27.05 -16.56 1.45
CA ARG A 155 27.40 -17.30 0.22
C ARG A 155 28.58 -16.68 -0.50
N GLN A 156 28.60 -15.35 -0.66
CA GLN A 156 29.73 -14.65 -1.27
C GLN A 156 31.02 -14.84 -0.48
N LYS A 157 30.99 -14.75 0.85
CA LYS A 157 32.16 -15.03 1.71
C LYS A 157 32.66 -16.47 1.57
N SER A 158 31.75 -17.45 1.48
CA SER A 158 32.11 -18.86 1.29
C SER A 158 32.76 -19.14 -0.08
N CYS A 159 32.37 -18.42 -1.13
CA CYS A 159 32.95 -18.59 -2.47
C CYS A 159 34.26 -17.83 -2.70
N THR A 160 34.66 -16.96 -1.76
CA THR A 160 35.91 -16.18 -1.87
C THR A 160 37.11 -16.89 -1.21
N CYS A 161 36.90 -18.06 -0.59
CA CYS A 161 37.96 -18.85 0.04
C CYS A 161 38.48 -19.98 -0.88
N THR A 162 38.94 -19.65 -2.09
CA THR A 162 39.82 -20.54 -2.86
C THR A 162 40.76 -19.70 -3.73
N LEU A 163 42.00 -19.52 -3.27
CA LEU A 163 43.26 -19.31 -4.02
C LEU A 163 44.31 -18.71 -3.07
N LEU A 164 44.98 -19.57 -2.31
CA LEU A 164 46.35 -19.38 -1.82
C LEU A 164 47.07 -20.72 -1.91
#